data_AF-A0A6J4UGA8-F1
#
_entry.id   AF-A0A6J4UGA8-F1
#
_cell.length_a   1.000
_cell.length_b   1.000
_cell.length_c   1.000
_cell.angle_alpha   90.00
_cell.angle_beta   90.00
_cell.angle_gamma   90.00
#
_symmetry.space_group_name_H-M   'P 1'
#
loop_
_entity.id
_entity.type
_entity.pdbx_description
1 polymer ?
#
loop_
_entity_poly.entity_id
_entity_poly.type
_entity_poly.pdbx_seq_one_letter_code
_entity_poly.pdbx_strand_id
1 'polypeptide(L)'
;NGSTDGTGALAAAAGARVVRESQRGFGAACWAGAVAARGQIVCFLDADGTFAPADVGRVIAEVEAGRLDLCLGSRTLQHQAAMRLDHRLVNQALGAAVQLTGGPRLSDIGPLRAIRRDTLLDLGVTDRAFAWPLEMVVRAAAAGLRIGELPVTYLPRLGGRSKVSGSLRGSLRAARQMSRLLLAEARR
;
A
#
# COMPACT_ATOMS: atom_id res chain seq x y z
N ASN A 1 -0.58 13.37 -6.54
CA ASN A 1 0.28 13.95 -7.60
C ASN A 1 -0.57 14.38 -8.78
N GLY A 2 -0.33 15.58 -9.31
CA GLY A 2 -1.01 16.06 -10.53
C GLY A 2 -2.53 16.24 -10.45
N SER A 3 -3.10 16.40 -9.25
CA SER A 3 -4.52 16.78 -9.11
C SER A 3 -4.71 18.24 -9.53
N THR A 4 -5.72 18.49 -10.38
CA THR A 4 -6.12 19.83 -10.84
C THR A 4 -7.47 20.26 -10.27
N ASP A 5 -8.05 19.47 -9.37
CA ASP A 5 -9.40 19.59 -8.80
C ASP A 5 -9.44 20.34 -7.45
N GLY A 6 -8.35 21.02 -7.08
CA GLY A 6 -8.27 21.75 -5.81
C GLY A 6 -8.00 20.89 -4.58
N THR A 7 -7.88 19.55 -4.70
CA THR A 7 -7.63 18.65 -3.55
C THR A 7 -6.47 19.09 -2.66
N GLY A 8 -5.37 19.58 -3.27
CA GLY A 8 -4.22 20.05 -2.50
C GLY A 8 -4.50 21.29 -1.66
N ALA A 9 -5.29 22.24 -2.16
CA ALA A 9 -5.64 23.44 -1.42
C ALA A 9 -6.57 23.11 -0.24
N LEU A 10 -7.57 22.24 -0.47
CA LEU A 10 -8.48 21.78 0.58
C LEU A 10 -7.75 21.01 1.68
N ALA A 11 -6.82 20.12 1.32
CA ALA A 11 -6.02 19.39 2.30
C ALA A 11 -5.16 20.33 3.16
N ALA A 12 -4.53 21.34 2.54
CA ALA A 12 -3.75 22.34 3.26
C ALA A 12 -4.61 23.18 4.21
N ALA A 13 -5.80 23.61 3.75
CA ALA A 13 -6.75 24.36 4.57
C ALA A 13 -7.26 23.55 5.77
N ALA A 14 -7.36 22.22 5.63
CA ALA A 14 -7.68 21.28 6.71
C ALA A 14 -6.48 20.98 7.64
N GLY A 15 -5.34 21.64 7.46
CA GLY A 15 -4.14 21.49 8.30
C GLY A 15 -3.15 20.42 7.86
N ALA A 16 -3.39 19.74 6.72
CA ALA A 16 -2.44 18.75 6.21
C ALA A 16 -1.23 19.44 5.57
N ARG A 17 -0.03 18.90 5.79
CA ARG A 17 1.14 19.29 5.00
C ARG A 17 1.09 18.62 3.64
N VAL A 18 1.00 19.43 2.58
CA VAL A 18 0.90 18.94 1.20
C VAL A 18 2.27 18.87 0.54
N VAL A 19 2.64 17.68 0.07
CA VAL A 19 3.87 17.43 -0.69
C VAL A 19 3.54 17.37 -2.17
N ARG A 20 4.28 18.13 -2.99
CA ARG A 20 4.14 18.09 -4.45
C ARG A 20 5.13 17.09 -5.04
N GLU A 21 4.63 16.25 -5.93
CA GLU A 21 5.39 15.27 -6.70
C GLU A 21 5.03 15.45 -8.18
N SER A 22 6.04 15.71 -9.02
CA SER A 22 5.90 16.00 -10.45
C SER A 22 5.77 14.72 -11.28
N GLN A 23 6.39 13.63 -10.84
CA GLN A 23 6.26 12.30 -11.43
C GLN A 23 4.86 11.72 -11.15
N ARG A 24 4.18 11.31 -12.22
CA ARG A 24 2.90 10.62 -12.12
C ARG A 24 3.10 9.16 -11.73
N GLY A 25 2.25 8.67 -10.82
CA GLY A 25 2.25 7.29 -10.34
C GLY A 25 1.98 7.18 -8.83
N PHE A 26 1.35 6.09 -8.42
CA PHE A 26 1.01 5.87 -7.01
C PHE A 26 2.28 5.75 -6.15
N GLY A 27 3.21 4.87 -6.54
CA GLY A 27 4.51 4.71 -5.86
C GLY A 27 5.33 6.01 -5.80
N ALA A 28 5.29 6.85 -6.84
CA ALA A 28 5.95 8.17 -6.81
C ALA A 28 5.41 9.04 -5.67
N ALA A 29 4.08 9.13 -5.55
CA ALA A 29 3.46 9.92 -4.50
C ALA A 29 3.73 9.35 -3.09
N CYS A 30 3.69 8.02 -2.95
CA CYS A 30 4.02 7.34 -1.68
C CYS A 30 5.48 7.60 -1.29
N TRP A 31 6.42 7.45 -2.22
CA TRP A 31 7.83 7.68 -1.96
C TRP A 31 8.12 9.14 -1.56
N ALA A 32 7.57 10.11 -2.30
CA ALA A 32 7.72 11.53 -1.97
C ALA A 32 7.17 11.85 -0.57
N GLY A 33 6.02 11.27 -0.22
CA GLY A 33 5.43 11.37 1.11
C GLY A 33 6.33 10.78 2.19
N ALA A 34 6.89 9.59 1.97
CA ALA A 34 7.77 8.90 2.89
C ALA A 34 9.07 9.68 3.17
N VAL A 35 9.73 10.15 2.10
CA VAL A 35 10.95 10.96 2.20
C VAL A 35 10.68 12.25 2.98
N ALA A 36 9.57 12.92 2.67
CA ALA A 36 9.22 14.17 3.30
C ALA A 36 8.71 14.00 4.74
N ALA A 37 8.24 12.82 5.14
CA ALA A 37 7.67 12.57 6.46
C ALA A 37 8.68 12.84 7.59
N ARG A 38 8.18 13.34 8.72
CA ARG A 38 8.98 13.64 9.92
C ARG A 38 8.75 12.64 11.06
N GLY A 39 7.72 11.80 10.95
CA GLY A 39 7.42 10.76 11.91
C GLY A 39 8.36 9.56 11.77
N GLN A 40 8.59 8.86 12.87
CA GLN A 40 9.38 7.63 12.89
C GLN A 40 8.68 6.46 12.20
N ILE A 41 7.35 6.49 12.15
CA ILE A 41 6.51 5.52 11.46
C ILE A 41 5.77 6.25 10.34
N VAL A 42 5.75 5.65 9.16
CA VAL A 42 4.93 6.10 8.04
C VAL A 42 3.77 5.14 7.84
N CYS A 43 2.59 5.71 7.63
CA CYS A 43 1.39 4.95 7.31
C CYS A 43 0.82 5.45 5.97
N PHE A 44 0.45 4.51 5.11
CA PHE A 44 -0.18 4.78 3.83
C PHE A 44 -1.62 4.31 3.86
N LEU A 45 -2.51 5.03 3.20
CA LEU A 45 -3.93 4.70 3.01
C LEU A 45 -4.49 5.47 1.81
N ASP A 46 -5.63 5.03 1.31
CA ASP A 46 -6.38 5.76 0.28
C ASP A 46 -7.11 6.97 0.90
N ALA A 47 -7.08 8.11 0.21
CA ALA A 47 -7.65 9.38 0.67
C ALA A 47 -9.17 9.53 0.39
N ASP A 48 -9.90 8.42 0.37
CA ASP A 48 -11.28 8.35 -0.12
C ASP A 48 -12.32 7.92 0.93
N GLY A 49 -11.87 7.82 2.19
CA GLY A 49 -12.69 7.49 3.34
C GLY A 49 -13.03 6.01 3.48
N THR A 50 -12.39 5.13 2.70
CA THR A 50 -12.70 3.68 2.74
C THR A 50 -12.13 2.94 3.95
N PHE A 51 -11.26 3.56 4.76
CA PHE A 51 -10.72 2.97 5.98
C PHE A 51 -11.19 3.73 7.22
N ALA A 52 -11.59 2.97 8.25
CA ALA A 52 -11.95 3.55 9.54
C ALA A 52 -10.71 4.16 10.23
N PRO A 53 -10.79 5.36 10.84
CA PRO A 53 -9.67 5.98 11.54
C PRO A 53 -9.07 5.11 12.66
N ALA A 54 -9.89 4.32 13.35
CA ALA A 54 -9.44 3.41 14.40
C ALA A 54 -8.49 2.32 13.86
N ASP A 55 -8.71 1.83 12.64
CA ASP A 55 -7.88 0.79 12.03
C ASP A 55 -6.50 1.32 11.63
N VAL A 56 -6.40 2.61 11.28
CA VAL A 56 -5.12 3.29 11.06
C VAL A 56 -4.28 3.26 12.33
N GLY A 57 -4.88 3.61 13.48
CA GLY A 57 -4.22 3.57 14.79
C GLY A 57 -3.76 2.16 15.16
N ARG A 58 -4.60 1.14 14.94
CA ARG A 58 -4.27 -0.27 15.23
C ARG A 58 -3.08 -0.76 14.41
N VAL A 59 -3.03 -0.46 13.11
CA VAL A 59 -1.93 -0.86 12.22
C VAL A 59 -0.62 -0.16 12.62
N ILE A 60 -0.68 1.11 13.01
CA ILE A 60 0.50 1.85 13.51
C ILE A 60 1.00 1.24 14.82
N ALA A 61 0.09 0.90 15.74
CA ALA A 61 0.43 0.39 17.07
C ALA A 61 1.22 -0.93 17.04
N GLU A 62 1.00 -1.80 16.04
CA GLU A 62 1.79 -3.02 15.87
C GLU A 62 3.27 -2.73 15.58
N VAL A 63 3.53 -1.70 14.78
CA VAL A 63 4.88 -1.27 14.40
C VAL A 63 5.54 -0.48 15.52
N GLU A 64 4.76 0.39 16.18
CA GLU A 64 5.22 1.17 17.32
C GLU A 64 5.64 0.28 18.48
N ALA A 65 4.86 -0.75 18.79
CA ALA A 65 5.18 -1.74 19.82
C ALA A 65 6.30 -2.72 19.41
N GLY A 66 6.82 -2.62 18.17
CA GLY A 66 7.90 -3.47 17.67
C GLY A 66 7.49 -4.95 17.51
N ARG A 67 6.20 -5.25 17.41
CA ARG A 67 5.69 -6.61 17.13
C ARG A 67 5.89 -6.98 15.67
N LEU A 68 5.65 -6.02 14.78
CA LEU A 68 5.86 -6.13 13.34
C LEU A 68 6.77 -5.00 12.85
N ASP A 69 7.56 -5.28 11.83
CA ASP A 69 8.35 -4.27 11.13
C ASP A 69 7.54 -3.65 9.98
N LEU A 70 6.67 -4.45 9.35
CA LEU A 70 5.66 -4.02 8.36
C LEU A 70 4.30 -4.61 8.73
N CYS A 71 3.32 -3.75 9.01
CA CYS A 71 1.94 -4.15 9.29
C CYS A 71 1.02 -3.75 8.13
N LEU A 72 0.20 -4.68 7.65
CA LEU A 72 -0.82 -4.46 6.60
C LEU A 72 -2.24 -4.49 7.18
N GLY A 73 -3.13 -3.68 6.64
CA GLY A 73 -4.56 -3.81 6.85
C GLY A 73 -5.18 -4.76 5.80
N SER A 74 -5.76 -5.86 6.25
CA SER A 74 -6.48 -6.81 5.39
C SER A 74 -7.98 -6.56 5.39
N ARG A 75 -8.51 -6.26 4.22
CA ARG A 75 -9.96 -6.09 3.98
C ARG A 75 -10.68 -7.44 3.91
N THR A 76 -9.95 -8.52 3.61
CA THR A 76 -10.51 -9.85 3.35
C THR A 76 -10.62 -10.71 4.61
N LEU A 77 -9.81 -10.44 5.65
CA LEU A 77 -9.91 -11.14 6.94
C LEU A 77 -11.23 -10.88 7.67
N GLN A 78 -11.79 -9.67 7.55
CA GLN A 78 -13.02 -9.31 8.24
C GLN A 78 -14.26 -9.66 7.41
N HIS A 79 -14.23 -9.38 6.10
CA HIS A 79 -15.33 -9.70 5.21
C HIS A 79 -14.84 -10.04 3.80
N GLN A 80 -14.80 -11.33 3.48
CA GLN A 80 -14.37 -11.81 2.17
C GLN A 80 -15.13 -11.21 0.97
N ALA A 81 -16.39 -10.81 1.16
CA ALA A 81 -17.22 -10.16 0.13
C ALA A 81 -16.98 -8.65 -0.01
N ALA A 82 -16.09 -8.04 0.79
CA ALA A 82 -15.68 -6.64 0.62
C ALA A 82 -14.89 -6.38 -0.67
N MET A 83 -14.51 -7.44 -1.38
CA MET A 83 -13.68 -7.37 -2.58
C MET A 83 -14.34 -8.12 -3.75
N ARG A 84 -14.39 -7.46 -4.92
CA ARG A 84 -14.86 -8.09 -6.15
C ARG A 84 -14.02 -9.33 -6.49
N LEU A 85 -14.64 -10.37 -7.06
CA LEU A 85 -13.98 -11.66 -7.32
C LEU A 85 -12.69 -11.55 -8.14
N ASP A 86 -12.66 -10.67 -9.15
CA ASP A 86 -11.48 -10.38 -9.96
C ASP A 86 -10.32 -9.82 -9.14
N HIS A 87 -10.59 -8.90 -8.23
CA HIS A 87 -9.57 -8.38 -7.30
C HIS A 87 -9.13 -9.44 -6.27
N ARG A 88 -10.04 -10.32 -5.83
CA ARG A 88 -9.69 -11.40 -4.90
C ARG A 88 -8.69 -12.37 -5.51
N LEU A 89 -8.89 -12.75 -6.78
CA LEU A 89 -7.96 -13.62 -7.51
C LEU A 89 -6.59 -12.97 -7.68
N VAL A 90 -6.55 -11.68 -8.02
CA VAL A 90 -5.28 -10.93 -8.10
C VAL A 90 -4.58 -10.91 -6.74
N ASN A 91 -5.29 -10.62 -5.66
CA ASN A 91 -4.71 -10.62 -4.32
C ASN A 91 -4.20 -11.99 -3.89
N GLN A 92 -4.93 -13.07 -4.19
CA GLN A 92 -4.47 -14.43 -3.91
C GLN A 92 -3.20 -14.77 -4.69
N ALA A 93 -3.13 -14.40 -5.96
CA ALA A 93 -1.93 -14.60 -6.77
C ALA A 93 -0.73 -13.81 -6.22
N LEU A 94 -0.97 -12.58 -5.75
CA LEU A 94 0.07 -11.75 -5.12
C LEU A 94 0.53 -12.32 -3.78
N GLY A 95 -0.38 -12.79 -2.93
CA GLY A 95 -0.04 -13.46 -1.67
C GLY A 95 0.72 -14.76 -1.88
N ALA A 96 0.38 -15.52 -2.93
CA ALA A 96 1.16 -16.69 -3.33
C ALA A 96 2.57 -16.30 -3.80
N ALA A 97 2.69 -15.24 -4.59
CA ALA A 97 4.00 -14.75 -5.04
C ALA A 97 4.90 -14.29 -3.89
N VAL A 98 4.36 -13.62 -2.88
CA VAL A 98 5.10 -13.24 -1.66
C VAL A 98 5.63 -14.48 -0.93
N GLN A 99 4.85 -15.56 -0.86
CA GLN A 99 5.33 -16.80 -0.25
C GLN A 99 6.48 -17.44 -1.03
N LEU A 100 6.47 -17.35 -2.36
CA LEU A 100 7.56 -17.86 -3.19
C LEU A 100 8.88 -17.10 -2.97
N THR A 101 8.83 -15.87 -2.46
CA THR A 101 10.01 -15.10 -2.08
C THR A 101 10.43 -15.31 -0.62
N GLY A 102 9.87 -16.32 0.07
CA GLY A 102 10.13 -16.58 1.49
C GLY A 102 9.37 -15.67 2.46
N GLY A 103 8.43 -14.86 1.95
CA GLY A 103 7.56 -14.01 2.77
C GLY A 103 6.40 -14.76 3.43
N PRO A 104 5.64 -14.10 4.32
CA PRO A 104 4.53 -14.74 5.00
C PRO A 104 3.33 -14.98 4.07
N ARG A 105 2.40 -15.81 4.55
CA ARG A 105 1.05 -15.91 3.99
C ARG A 105 0.28 -14.63 4.30
N LEU A 106 -0.13 -13.91 3.25
CA LEU A 106 -0.94 -12.71 3.35
C LEU A 106 -2.26 -12.90 2.61
N SER A 107 -3.36 -12.40 3.20
CA SER A 107 -4.70 -12.47 2.62
C SER A 107 -5.04 -11.25 1.75
N ASP A 108 -4.33 -10.14 1.93
CA ASP A 108 -4.55 -8.89 1.19
C ASP A 108 -3.26 -8.05 1.11
N ILE A 109 -2.92 -7.55 -0.08
CA ILE A 109 -1.89 -6.52 -0.26
C ILE A 109 -2.60 -5.16 -0.36
N GLY A 110 -3.28 -4.80 0.73
CA GLY A 110 -4.12 -3.61 0.82
C GLY A 110 -3.33 -2.30 0.88
N PRO A 111 -3.97 -1.15 0.58
CA PRO A 111 -3.31 0.16 0.61
C PRO A 111 -2.98 0.61 2.05
N LEU A 112 -3.77 0.20 3.06
CA LEU A 112 -3.51 0.49 4.46
C LEU A 112 -2.31 -0.31 4.97
N ARG A 113 -1.26 0.38 5.38
CA ARG A 113 -0.03 -0.24 5.92
C ARG A 113 0.79 0.72 6.74
N ALA A 114 1.57 0.22 7.69
CA ALA A 114 2.54 0.98 8.46
C ALA A 114 3.90 0.30 8.50
N ILE A 115 4.96 1.09 8.55
CA ILE A 115 6.36 0.66 8.62
C ILE A 115 7.20 1.78 9.23
N ARG A 116 8.31 1.45 9.91
CA ARG A 116 9.30 2.46 10.32
C ARG A 116 9.85 3.18 9.09
N ARG A 117 9.92 4.50 9.16
CA ARG A 117 10.32 5.36 8.04
C ARG A 117 11.69 4.96 7.50
N ASP A 118 12.68 4.84 8.39
CA ASP A 118 14.06 4.58 7.97
C ASP A 118 14.19 3.18 7.38
N THR A 119 13.54 2.18 7.98
CA THR A 119 13.41 0.83 7.40
C THR A 119 12.85 0.87 5.99
N LEU A 120 11.78 1.63 5.72
CA LEU A 120 11.23 1.76 4.37
C LEU A 120 12.23 2.39 3.38
N LEU A 121 12.99 3.38 3.81
CA LEU A 121 13.99 4.03 2.97
C LEU A 121 15.13 3.06 2.64
N ASP A 122 15.57 2.28 3.62
CA ASP A 122 16.66 1.29 3.48
C ASP A 122 16.27 0.11 2.59
N LEU A 123 14.97 -0.27 2.54
CA LEU A 123 14.48 -1.27 1.59
C LEU A 123 14.70 -0.85 0.13
N GLY A 124 14.91 0.44 -0.14
CA GLY A 124 15.26 0.94 -1.47
C GLY A 124 14.19 0.65 -2.53
N VAL A 125 12.91 0.67 -2.14
CA VAL A 125 11.77 0.40 -3.03
C VAL A 125 11.79 1.36 -4.22
N THR A 126 11.71 0.84 -5.45
CA THR A 126 12.00 1.60 -6.67
C THR A 126 10.79 1.86 -7.57
N ASP A 127 9.75 1.03 -7.52
CA ASP A 127 8.58 1.17 -8.36
C ASP A 127 7.88 2.50 -8.08
N ARG A 128 7.66 3.30 -9.12
CA ARG A 128 6.98 4.59 -8.98
C ARG A 128 5.51 4.51 -9.39
N ALA A 129 5.01 3.31 -9.66
CA ALA A 129 3.70 3.03 -10.24
C ALA A 129 2.83 2.19 -9.28
N PHE A 130 2.23 1.11 -9.77
CA PHE A 130 1.25 0.31 -9.03
C PHE A 130 1.85 -0.96 -8.39
N ALA A 131 3.11 -1.29 -8.69
CA ALA A 131 3.76 -2.45 -8.07
C ALA A 131 4.39 -2.10 -6.71
N TRP A 132 4.49 -0.81 -6.37
CA TRP A 132 4.97 -0.30 -5.08
C TRP A 132 4.43 -1.07 -3.86
N PRO A 133 3.12 -1.32 -3.72
CA PRO A 133 2.57 -2.16 -2.66
C PRO A 133 3.22 -3.54 -2.50
N LEU A 134 3.45 -4.22 -3.62
CA LEU A 134 4.02 -5.56 -3.67
C LEU A 134 5.53 -5.52 -3.41
N GLU A 135 6.24 -4.57 -4.02
CA GLU A 135 7.68 -4.41 -3.85
C GLU A 135 8.06 -4.17 -2.39
N MET A 136 7.28 -3.36 -1.67
CA MET A 136 7.48 -3.18 -0.23
C MET A 136 7.47 -4.52 0.53
N VAL A 137 6.51 -5.39 0.23
CA VAL A 137 6.36 -6.68 0.93
C VAL A 137 7.47 -7.65 0.54
N VAL A 138 7.75 -7.76 -0.76
CA VAL A 138 8.78 -8.67 -1.28
C VAL A 138 10.16 -8.29 -0.74
N ARG A 139 10.51 -7.00 -0.76
CA ARG A 139 11.81 -6.54 -0.24
C ARG A 139 11.88 -6.62 1.28
N ALA A 140 10.79 -6.34 1.98
CA ALA A 140 10.74 -6.54 3.43
C ALA A 140 10.98 -8.02 3.79
N ALA A 141 10.40 -8.95 3.02
CA ALA A 141 10.61 -10.38 3.23
C ALA A 141 12.06 -10.78 2.96
N ALA A 142 12.65 -10.29 1.86
CA ALA A 142 14.05 -10.52 1.54
C ALA A 142 15.02 -9.96 2.60
N ALA A 143 14.65 -8.85 3.25
CA ALA A 143 15.38 -8.27 4.37
C ALA A 143 15.11 -8.96 5.73
N GLY A 144 14.34 -10.05 5.76
CA GLY A 144 14.03 -10.81 6.98
C GLY A 144 13.14 -10.07 7.98
N LEU A 145 12.39 -9.06 7.52
CA LEU A 145 11.50 -8.27 8.38
C LEU A 145 10.27 -9.06 8.82
N ARG A 146 9.77 -8.77 10.03
CA ARG A 146 8.53 -9.36 10.55
C ARG A 146 7.34 -8.67 9.90
N ILE A 147 6.67 -9.36 9.00
CA ILE A 147 5.53 -8.86 8.25
C ILE A 147 4.26 -9.54 8.77
N GLY A 148 3.21 -8.76 9.00
CA GLY A 148 1.91 -9.28 9.43
C GLY A 148 0.74 -8.43 8.95
N GLU A 149 -0.47 -8.94 9.15
CA GLU A 149 -1.70 -8.26 8.75
C GLU A 149 -2.75 -8.30 9.86
N LEU A 150 -3.60 -7.26 9.90
CA LEU A 150 -4.74 -7.15 10.80
C LEU A 150 -6.05 -7.02 10.01
N PRO A 151 -7.18 -7.55 10.50
CA PRO A 151 -8.47 -7.27 9.90
C PRO A 151 -8.83 -5.78 10.06
N VAL A 152 -9.20 -5.15 8.95
CA VAL A 152 -9.60 -3.74 8.90
C VAL A 152 -10.93 -3.55 8.18
N THR A 153 -11.66 -2.54 8.64
CA THR A 153 -12.98 -2.19 8.16
C THR A 153 -12.87 -1.46 6.83
N TYR A 154 -13.47 -2.02 5.80
CA TYR A 154 -13.51 -1.43 4.47
C TYR A 154 -14.91 -0.87 4.18
N LEU A 155 -15.02 0.46 4.22
CA LEU A 155 -16.26 1.20 4.07
C LEU A 155 -16.52 1.56 2.60
N PRO A 156 -17.77 1.82 2.21
CA PRO A 156 -18.08 2.46 0.95
C PRO A 156 -17.32 3.78 0.80
N ARG A 157 -16.83 4.05 -0.40
CA ARG A 157 -16.12 5.28 -0.74
C ARG A 157 -17.05 6.48 -0.49
N LEU A 158 -16.54 7.51 0.20
CA LEU A 158 -17.33 8.72 0.48
C LEU A 158 -17.53 9.60 -0.76
N GLY A 159 -16.62 9.51 -1.75
CA GLY A 159 -16.76 10.22 -3.02
C GLY A 159 -15.64 9.95 -4.02
N GLY A 160 -15.85 10.35 -5.27
CA GLY A 160 -14.89 10.18 -6.37
C GLY A 160 -15.00 8.85 -7.11
N ARG A 161 -14.26 8.72 -8.22
CA ARG A 161 -14.21 7.51 -9.06
C ARG A 161 -12.86 6.80 -8.91
N SER A 162 -12.89 5.46 -8.89
CA SER A 162 -11.66 4.66 -8.88
C SER A 162 -10.86 4.89 -10.15
N LYS A 163 -9.58 5.25 -10.00
CA LYS A 163 -8.64 5.44 -11.11
C LYS A 163 -7.97 4.15 -11.57
N VAL A 164 -8.17 3.04 -10.84
CA VAL A 164 -7.50 1.75 -11.09
C VAL A 164 -8.49 0.67 -11.47
N SER A 165 -9.51 0.43 -10.64
CA SER A 165 -10.46 -0.68 -10.82
C SER A 165 -11.59 -0.43 -11.82
N GLY A 166 -11.64 0.77 -12.41
CA GLY A 166 -12.65 1.17 -13.39
C GLY A 166 -12.33 0.81 -14.84
N SER A 167 -11.14 0.25 -15.13
CA SER A 167 -10.78 -0.16 -16.50
C SER A 167 -10.00 -1.48 -16.54
N LEU A 168 -10.41 -2.41 -17.40
CA LEU A 168 -9.71 -3.67 -17.65
C LEU A 168 -8.23 -3.44 -18.01
N ARG A 169 -7.94 -2.36 -18.76
CA ARG A 169 -6.58 -1.96 -19.14
C ARG A 169 -5.73 -1.58 -17.92
N GLY A 170 -6.32 -0.90 -16.93
CA GLY A 170 -5.66 -0.55 -15.67
C GLY A 170 -5.25 -1.78 -14.86
N SER A 171 -6.19 -2.72 -14.68
CA SER A 171 -5.94 -3.99 -13.98
C SER A 171 -4.86 -4.83 -14.67
N LEU A 172 -4.91 -4.97 -16.00
CA LEU A 172 -3.90 -5.70 -16.77
C LEU A 172 -2.51 -5.07 -16.69
N ARG A 173 -2.43 -3.73 -16.67
CA ARG A 173 -1.17 -3.01 -16.53
C ARG A 173 -0.55 -3.24 -15.15
N ALA A 174 -1.35 -3.15 -14.10
CA ALA A 174 -0.91 -3.41 -12.73
C ALA A 174 -0.40 -4.85 -12.60
N ALA A 175 -1.15 -5.84 -13.10
CA ALA A 175 -0.75 -7.24 -13.08
C ALA A 175 0.59 -7.47 -13.81
N ARG A 176 0.76 -6.93 -15.04
CA ARG A 176 2.04 -7.05 -15.78
C ARG A 176 3.22 -6.42 -15.04
N GLN A 177 3.03 -5.28 -14.38
CA GLN A 177 4.09 -4.62 -13.61
C GLN A 177 4.49 -5.47 -12.41
N MET A 178 3.50 -5.99 -11.66
CA MET A 178 3.72 -6.87 -10.53
C MET A 178 4.44 -8.16 -10.93
N SER A 179 4.03 -8.80 -12.05
CA SER A 179 4.73 -10.00 -12.56
C SER A 179 6.18 -9.73 -12.94
N ARG A 180 6.47 -8.59 -13.59
CA ARG A 180 7.85 -8.21 -13.95
C ARG A 180 8.72 -7.97 -12.73
N LEU A 181 8.17 -7.34 -11.69
CA LEU A 181 8.86 -7.11 -10.44
C LEU A 181 9.26 -8.44 -9.79
N LEU A 182 8.31 -9.37 -9.66
CA LEU A 182 8.59 -10.69 -9.08
C LEU A 182 9.68 -11.45 -9.82
N LEU A 183 9.65 -11.41 -11.16
CA LEU A 183 10.70 -12.02 -11.99
C LEU A 183 12.06 -11.34 -11.84
N ALA A 184 12.10 -10.02 -11.61
CA ALA A 184 13.33 -9.30 -11.41
C ALA A 184 13.94 -9.60 -10.03
N GLU A 185 13.10 -9.71 -8.99
CA GLU A 185 13.57 -10.01 -7.64
C GLU A 185 14.01 -11.47 -7.48
N ALA A 186 13.31 -12.42 -8.12
CA ALA A 186 13.68 -13.84 -8.09
C ALA A 186 15.03 -14.15 -8.79
N ARG A 187 15.62 -13.19 -9.49
CA ARG A 187 16.92 -13.33 -10.19
C ARG A 187 18.08 -12.69 -9.42
N ARG A 188 17.83 -12.06 -8.28
CA ARG A 188 18.85 -11.51 -7.38
C ARG A 188 19.24 -12.54 -6.33
#